data_AF-A0A813EMX4-F1
#
_entry.id   AF-A0A813EMX4-F1
#
_cell.length_a   1.000
_cell.length_b   1.000
_cell.length_c   1.000
_cell.angle_alpha   90.00
_cell.angle_beta   90.00
_cell.angle_gamma   90.00
#
_symmetry.space_group_name_H-M   'P 1'
#
loop_
_entity.id
_entity.type
_entity.pdbx_description
1 polymer ?
#
loop_
_entity_poly.entity_id
_entity_poly.type
_entity_poly.pdbx_seq_one_letter_code
_entity_poly.pdbx_strand_id
1 'polypeptide(L)'
;GSSKFGEFFLPSFEGRGEGVNSTAEAYDPNVRWAGNNWHYYQGNLSSSPESILAVPWKETSSCLDGYIRGVSLLEGGEPDLACPENLRYNERAVVVPTDLTGDEYDEMVFIFVFDRRSGSQLEAILNTAQTLFICFLLGFGAMTFSQDANRLVLQPIERMISKLDKIRKNPLEAMTIGDEEHHREEVRAFRKNKSLAEDAARETETKRSRL
;
A
#
# COMPACT_ATOMS: atom_id res chain seq x y z
N GLY A 1 -17.18 36.54 -7.93
CA GLY A 1 -17.27 35.11 -7.59
C GLY A 1 -15.98 34.71 -6.93
N SER A 2 -16.04 34.40 -5.63
CA SER A 2 -14.86 34.05 -4.83
C SER A 2 -14.53 32.58 -5.03
N SER A 3 -13.44 32.29 -5.72
CA SER A 3 -12.92 30.94 -5.95
C SER A 3 -12.18 30.47 -4.69
N LYS A 4 -12.80 29.57 -3.92
CA LYS A 4 -12.14 28.79 -2.87
C LYS A 4 -11.23 27.76 -3.54
N PHE A 5 -9.95 28.12 -3.70
CA PHE A 5 -8.90 27.21 -4.13
C PHE A 5 -8.06 26.84 -2.89
N GLY A 6 -8.04 25.56 -2.52
CA GLY A 6 -7.08 25.04 -1.55
C GLY A 6 -7.57 24.84 -0.11
N GLU A 7 -8.58 24.00 0.10
CA GLU A 7 -8.67 23.23 1.36
C GLU A 7 -7.68 22.05 1.27
N PHE A 8 -6.38 22.35 1.29
CA PHE A 8 -5.37 21.32 1.48
C PHE A 8 -5.34 20.95 2.96
N PHE A 9 -5.98 19.83 3.29
CA PHE A 9 -5.64 18.90 4.38
C PHE A 9 -5.11 19.52 5.69
N LEU A 10 -5.71 20.62 6.15
CA LEU A 10 -5.58 20.98 7.56
C LEU A 10 -6.56 20.08 8.31
N PRO A 11 -6.15 19.39 9.40
CA PRO A 11 -7.11 18.74 10.28
C PRO A 11 -8.13 19.82 10.69
N SER A 12 -9.38 19.66 10.25
CA SER A 12 -10.48 20.47 10.75
C SER A 12 -10.55 20.22 12.25
N PHE A 13 -10.07 21.20 13.02
CA PHE A 13 -10.21 21.23 14.48
C PHE A 13 -11.62 21.72 14.89
N GLU A 14 -12.56 21.72 13.94
CA GLU A 14 -13.93 22.10 14.17
C GLU A 14 -14.66 20.99 14.93
N GLY A 15 -14.54 21.06 16.26
CA GLY A 15 -15.50 20.48 17.20
C GLY A 15 -15.56 18.95 17.24
N ARG A 16 -14.58 18.30 17.87
CA ARG A 16 -14.79 16.93 18.39
C ARG A 16 -14.88 16.95 19.93
N GLY A 17 -16.11 17.13 20.42
CA GLY A 17 -16.54 17.08 21.83
C GLY A 17 -16.48 18.46 22.52
N GLU A 18 -17.45 18.94 23.30
CA GLU A 18 -18.61 18.36 23.98
C GLU A 18 -19.61 19.49 24.32
N GLY A 19 -20.91 19.14 24.38
CA GLY A 19 -21.90 19.83 25.21
C GLY A 19 -22.58 21.06 24.59
N VAL A 20 -23.91 21.02 24.52
CA VAL A 20 -24.84 22.06 24.04
C VAL A 20 -24.80 23.38 24.85
N ASN A 21 -23.88 23.55 25.80
CA ASN A 21 -23.78 24.73 26.68
C ASN A 21 -22.33 25.16 27.01
N SER A 22 -21.33 24.79 26.21
CA SER A 22 -19.97 25.32 26.40
C SER A 22 -19.75 26.56 25.53
N THR A 23 -19.49 27.70 26.15
CA THR A 23 -18.88 28.88 25.51
C THR A 23 -17.41 28.56 25.22
N ALA A 24 -17.15 27.54 24.39
CA ALA A 24 -15.82 27.24 23.93
C ALA A 24 -15.43 28.36 22.96
N GLU A 25 -14.54 29.24 23.39
CA GLU A 25 -13.95 30.27 22.55
C GLU A 25 -13.40 29.61 21.28
N ALA A 26 -13.73 30.18 20.12
CA ALA A 26 -13.28 29.68 18.84
C ALA A 26 -11.75 29.55 18.88
N TYR A 27 -11.24 28.35 18.59
CA TYR A 27 -9.81 28.07 18.57
C TYR A 27 -9.12 29.01 17.58
N ASP A 28 -8.38 30.00 18.09
CA ASP A 28 -7.64 30.95 17.27
C ASP A 28 -6.24 30.40 16.97
N PRO A 29 -5.99 29.92 15.73
CA PRO A 29 -4.67 29.42 15.35
C PRO A 29 -3.58 30.49 15.46
N ASN A 30 -3.94 31.78 15.38
CA ASN A 30 -2.97 32.88 15.51
C ASN A 30 -2.32 32.92 16.90
N VAL A 31 -3.05 32.56 17.97
CA VAL A 31 -2.55 32.61 19.35
C VAL A 31 -1.49 31.54 19.60
N ARG A 32 -1.62 30.36 18.98
CA ARG A 32 -0.71 29.24 19.18
C ARG A 32 0.58 29.35 18.35
N TRP A 33 0.48 29.89 17.15
CA TRP A 33 1.55 29.87 16.15
C TRP A 33 2.08 31.27 15.79
N ALA A 34 2.07 32.18 16.78
CA ALA A 34 2.72 33.49 16.75
C ALA A 34 2.18 34.52 15.72
N GLY A 35 0.85 34.59 15.55
CA GLY A 35 0.16 35.70 14.91
C GLY A 35 -0.36 35.46 13.50
N ASN A 36 -0.65 36.55 12.77
CA ASN A 36 -1.40 36.63 11.50
C ASN A 36 -0.86 35.78 10.32
N ASN A 37 0.29 35.12 10.47
CA ASN A 37 0.97 34.37 9.43
C ASN A 37 1.09 32.87 9.75
N TRP A 38 0.23 32.34 10.63
CA TRP A 38 0.23 30.91 10.99
C TRP A 38 0.11 29.97 9.78
N HIS A 39 -0.49 30.42 8.67
CA HIS A 39 -0.52 29.68 7.41
C HIS A 39 0.87 29.29 6.88
N TYR A 40 1.89 30.05 7.26
CA TYR A 40 3.29 29.83 6.88
C TYR A 40 4.12 29.21 8.01
N TYR A 41 3.50 28.93 9.17
CA TYR A 41 4.18 28.29 10.28
C TYR A 41 4.38 26.81 9.99
N GLN A 42 5.62 26.41 9.66
CA GLN A 42 6.00 25.03 9.38
C GLN A 42 6.63 24.31 10.59
N GLY A 43 6.49 24.89 11.79
CA GLY A 43 7.14 24.39 13.01
C GLY A 43 8.33 25.25 13.45
N ASN A 44 8.78 25.03 14.69
CA ASN A 44 10.04 25.60 15.15
C ASN A 44 11.18 24.76 14.58
N LEU A 45 12.18 25.43 13.99
CA LEU A 45 13.42 24.77 13.60
C LEU A 45 14.12 24.23 14.87
N SER A 46 14.72 23.05 14.78
CA SER A 46 15.53 22.51 15.87
C SER A 46 16.73 23.42 16.15
N SER A 47 17.26 23.40 17.38
CA SER A 47 18.37 24.27 17.79
C SER A 47 19.70 23.99 17.06
N SER A 48 19.86 22.80 16.45
CA SER A 48 21.04 22.44 15.66
C SER A 48 21.10 23.17 14.31
N PRO A 49 20.10 23.11 13.41
CA PRO A 49 20.15 23.85 12.15
C PRO A 49 20.12 25.37 12.31
N GLU A 50 19.54 25.89 13.40
CA GLU A 50 19.52 27.33 13.66
C GLU A 50 20.93 27.90 13.85
N SER A 51 21.79 27.22 14.60
CA SER A 51 23.17 27.68 14.83
C SER A 51 24.01 27.64 13.54
N ILE A 52 23.77 26.66 12.67
CA ILE A 52 24.44 26.53 11.37
C ILE A 52 24.04 27.67 10.44
N LEU A 53 22.75 28.00 10.39
CA LEU A 53 22.21 29.04 9.49
C LEU A 53 22.55 30.46 9.97
N ALA A 54 22.80 30.64 11.27
CA ALA A 54 23.16 31.92 11.87
C ALA A 54 24.61 32.35 11.61
N VAL A 55 25.48 31.46 11.11
CA VAL A 55 26.89 31.79 10.80
C VAL A 55 26.96 32.71 9.57
N PRO A 56 27.86 33.73 9.54
CA PRO A 56 28.04 34.57 8.36
C PRO A 56 28.36 33.75 7.10
N TRP A 57 27.55 33.94 6.06
CA TRP A 57 27.64 33.18 4.80
C TRP A 57 28.89 33.49 3.95
N LYS A 58 29.74 34.41 4.41
CA LYS A 58 31.04 34.73 3.82
C LYS A 58 32.12 33.72 4.21
N GLU A 59 31.96 33.07 5.36
CA GLU A 59 32.95 32.16 5.96
C GLU A 59 32.53 30.68 5.85
N THR A 60 31.35 30.40 5.28
CA THR A 60 30.87 29.03 5.10
C THR A 60 31.60 28.33 3.95
N SER A 61 32.02 27.09 4.20
CA SER A 61 32.55 26.20 3.16
C SER A 61 31.45 25.92 2.12
N SER A 62 31.49 26.61 0.98
CA SER A 62 30.49 26.44 -0.06
C SER A 62 30.75 25.16 -0.85
N CYS A 63 29.72 24.33 -0.95
CA CYS A 63 29.72 23.09 -1.71
C CYS A 63 29.57 23.27 -3.24
N LEU A 64 29.23 24.47 -3.68
CA LEU A 64 29.03 24.81 -5.10
C LEU A 64 30.12 25.80 -5.50
N ASP A 65 30.76 25.55 -6.64
CA ASP A 65 31.69 26.52 -7.22
C ASP A 65 30.92 27.70 -7.83
N GLY A 66 31.36 28.93 -7.54
CA GLY A 66 30.84 30.15 -8.17
C GLY A 66 30.12 31.12 -7.22
N TYR A 67 29.03 31.73 -7.73
CA TYR A 67 28.29 32.81 -7.04
C TYR A 67 27.29 32.29 -5.99
N ILE A 68 27.05 30.98 -5.93
CA ILE A 68 26.08 30.37 -5.02
C ILE A 68 26.81 29.94 -3.75
N ARG A 69 26.39 30.47 -2.61
CA ARG A 69 26.84 30.05 -1.28
C ARG A 69 25.75 29.21 -0.64
N GLY A 70 26.16 28.17 0.08
CA GLY A 70 25.24 27.28 0.77
C GLY A 70 25.93 26.56 1.90
N VAL A 71 25.14 26.14 2.88
CA VAL A 71 25.58 25.34 4.01
C VAL A 71 24.78 24.05 4.05
N SER A 72 25.46 22.94 4.31
CA SER A 72 24.80 21.64 4.47
C SER A 72 24.30 21.51 5.90
N LEU A 73 23.02 21.15 6.07
CA LEU A 73 22.41 20.89 7.37
C LEU A 73 22.61 19.43 7.83
N LEU A 74 23.33 18.62 7.05
CA LEU A 74 23.65 17.23 7.37
C LEU A 74 24.87 17.19 8.31
N GLU A 75 24.75 17.75 9.53
CA GLU A 75 25.79 17.62 10.55
C GLU A 75 25.90 16.16 11.01
N GLY A 76 27.07 15.55 10.78
CA GLY A 76 27.36 14.16 11.16
C GLY A 76 27.01 13.09 10.11
N GLY A 77 26.64 13.50 8.89
CA GLY A 77 26.50 12.57 7.76
C GLY A 77 27.85 12.08 7.20
N GLU A 78 27.81 11.14 6.26
CA GLU A 78 29.02 10.70 5.55
C GLU A 78 29.68 11.93 4.88
N PRO A 79 31.01 12.11 5.01
CA PRO A 79 31.70 13.32 4.51
C PRO A 79 31.56 13.50 3.00
N ASP A 80 31.30 12.42 2.26
CA ASP A 80 31.09 12.44 0.82
C ASP A 80 29.70 12.95 0.41
N LEU A 81 28.76 13.14 1.35
CA LEU A 81 27.39 13.61 1.10
C LEU A 81 27.15 15.05 1.54
N ALA A 82 28.19 15.77 1.94
CA ALA A 82 28.07 17.15 2.38
C ALA A 82 27.49 18.06 1.27
N CYS A 83 27.75 17.72 -0.01
CA CYS A 83 27.46 18.58 -1.15
C CYS A 83 26.41 18.00 -2.10
N PRO A 84 25.49 18.82 -2.63
CA PRO A 84 24.40 18.39 -3.51
C PRO A 84 24.85 17.89 -4.89
N GLU A 85 26.10 18.17 -5.28
CA GLU A 85 26.72 17.68 -6.52
C GLU A 85 27.04 16.19 -6.46
N ASN A 86 27.28 15.66 -5.26
CA ASN A 86 27.57 14.25 -5.06
C ASN A 86 26.30 13.38 -5.12
N LEU A 87 25.12 14.00 -5.02
CA LEU A 87 23.84 13.32 -5.15
C LEU A 87 23.43 13.22 -6.62
N ARG A 88 22.90 12.05 -7.01
CA ARG A 88 22.32 11.85 -8.34
C ARG A 88 21.10 12.74 -8.54
N TYR A 89 20.78 13.05 -9.80
CA TYR A 89 19.64 13.90 -10.14
C TYR A 89 18.31 13.41 -9.54
N ASN A 90 18.11 12.09 -9.44
CA ASN A 90 16.92 11.45 -8.88
C ASN A 90 16.94 11.33 -7.34
N GLU A 91 18.08 11.61 -6.71
CA GLU A 91 18.30 11.52 -5.26
C GLU A 91 18.20 12.88 -4.56
N ARG A 92 18.09 13.97 -5.32
CA ARG A 92 17.93 15.33 -4.79
C ARG A 92 16.62 15.95 -5.25
N ALA A 93 15.97 16.69 -4.36
CA ALA A 93 14.85 17.54 -4.70
C ALA A 93 15.27 19.00 -4.51
N VAL A 94 15.21 19.78 -5.59
CA VAL A 94 15.54 21.21 -5.57
C VAL A 94 14.23 21.99 -5.51
N VAL A 95 14.09 22.80 -4.48
CA VAL A 95 12.94 23.68 -4.29
C VAL A 95 13.44 25.11 -4.31
N VAL A 96 12.80 25.91 -5.17
CA VAL A 96 13.02 27.36 -5.25
C VAL A 96 11.71 28.05 -4.88
N PRO A 97 11.76 29.18 -4.16
CA PRO A 97 10.56 29.93 -3.81
C PRO A 97 9.89 30.46 -5.09
N THR A 98 8.57 30.23 -5.23
CA THR A 98 7.79 30.61 -6.42
C THR A 98 7.24 32.03 -6.36
N ASP A 99 7.25 32.65 -5.18
CA ASP A 99 6.53 33.90 -4.92
C ASP A 99 7.45 35.13 -4.93
N LEU A 100 8.52 35.11 -5.73
CA LEU A 100 9.42 36.27 -5.90
C LEU A 100 9.01 37.13 -7.09
N THR A 101 9.05 38.44 -6.91
CA THR A 101 8.95 39.40 -8.02
C THR A 101 10.26 39.40 -8.83
N GLY A 102 10.19 39.83 -10.10
CA GLY A 102 11.37 39.81 -11.00
C GLY A 102 12.57 40.59 -10.45
N ASP A 103 12.31 41.71 -9.77
CA ASP A 103 13.35 42.55 -9.17
C ASP A 103 13.99 41.87 -7.94
N GLU A 104 13.21 41.14 -7.13
CA GLU A 104 13.73 40.38 -5.98
C GLU A 104 14.58 39.18 -6.39
N TYR A 105 14.29 38.60 -7.56
CA TYR A 105 15.05 37.46 -8.09
C TYR A 105 16.49 37.83 -8.45
N ASP A 106 16.73 39.08 -8.89
CA ASP A 106 18.07 39.56 -9.24
C ASP A 106 18.90 39.91 -8.00
N GLU A 107 18.27 40.23 -6.86
CA GLU A 107 18.94 40.55 -5.61
C GLU A 107 19.31 39.31 -4.78
N MET A 108 18.38 38.36 -4.65
CA MET A 108 18.60 37.15 -3.86
C MET A 108 17.83 35.94 -4.38
N VAL A 109 18.53 34.83 -4.56
CA VAL A 109 17.92 33.53 -4.89
C VAL A 109 18.23 32.54 -3.78
N PHE A 110 17.18 32.07 -3.12
CA PHE A 110 17.26 30.94 -2.21
C PHE A 110 17.00 29.63 -2.96
N ILE A 111 17.87 28.66 -2.75
CA ILE A 111 17.72 27.30 -3.28
C ILE A 111 17.79 26.33 -2.12
N PHE A 112 16.76 25.52 -1.95
CA PHE A 112 16.73 24.44 -0.97
C PHE A 112 16.95 23.12 -1.70
N VAL A 113 17.93 22.35 -1.25
CA VAL A 113 18.20 21.01 -1.78
C VAL A 113 17.95 20.00 -0.68
N PHE A 114 17.03 19.06 -0.93
CA PHE A 114 16.68 17.99 -0.01
C PHE A 114 17.23 16.65 -0.51
N ASP A 115 17.74 15.84 0.42
CA ASP A 115 18.12 14.45 0.18
C ASP A 115 16.84 13.57 0.13
N ARG A 116 16.65 12.85 -0.98
CA ARG A 116 15.52 11.93 -1.23
C ARG A 116 15.96 10.47 -1.32
N ARG A 117 17.19 10.12 -0.94
CA ARG A 117 17.75 8.76 -1.07
C ARG A 117 16.93 7.71 -0.33
N SER A 118 16.57 7.99 0.93
CA SER A 118 15.76 7.08 1.75
C SER A 118 14.39 6.82 1.12
N GLY A 119 13.72 7.87 0.63
CA GLY A 119 12.45 7.75 -0.08
C GLY A 119 12.59 6.97 -1.39
N SER A 120 13.61 7.26 -2.19
CA SER A 120 13.84 6.58 -3.47
C SER A 120 14.18 5.09 -3.30
N GLN A 121 14.91 4.71 -2.26
CA GLN A 121 15.22 3.30 -1.98
C GLN A 121 13.96 2.53 -1.56
N LEU A 122 13.15 3.13 -0.68
CA LEU A 122 11.89 2.53 -0.25
C LEU A 122 10.92 2.37 -1.42
N GLU A 123 10.78 3.38 -2.26
CA GLU A 123 9.97 3.34 -3.48
C GLU A 123 10.42 2.21 -4.42
N ALA A 124 11.74 2.09 -4.65
CA ALA A 124 12.29 1.03 -5.48
C ALA A 124 12.02 -0.37 -4.92
N ILE A 125 12.14 -0.56 -3.59
CA ILE A 125 11.84 -1.83 -2.92
C ILE A 125 10.36 -2.17 -3.07
N LEU A 126 9.45 -1.22 -2.82
CA LEU A 126 8.01 -1.44 -2.93
C LEU A 126 7.60 -1.81 -4.36
N ASN A 127 8.11 -1.09 -5.37
CA ASN A 127 7.83 -1.38 -6.78
C ASN A 127 8.33 -2.78 -7.20
N THR A 128 9.51 -3.16 -6.71
CA THR A 128 10.06 -4.49 -6.95
C THR A 128 9.20 -5.57 -6.28
N ALA A 129 8.83 -5.37 -5.01
CA ALA A 129 8.00 -6.31 -4.26
C ALA A 129 6.60 -6.46 -4.89
N GLN A 130 6.00 -5.37 -5.36
CA GLN A 130 4.71 -5.39 -6.05
C GLN A 130 4.78 -6.23 -7.33
N THR A 131 5.84 -6.06 -8.13
CA THR A 131 6.03 -6.83 -9.36
C THR A 131 6.18 -8.32 -9.07
N LEU A 132 7.00 -8.68 -8.08
CA LEU A 132 7.17 -10.08 -7.64
C LEU A 132 5.87 -10.68 -7.12
N PHE A 133 5.08 -9.90 -6.37
CA PHE A 133 3.79 -10.34 -5.87
C PHE A 133 2.81 -10.66 -7.01
N ILE A 134 2.73 -9.80 -8.02
CA ILE A 134 1.88 -10.02 -9.20
C ILE A 134 2.36 -11.26 -9.98
N CYS A 135 3.67 -11.40 -10.22
CA CYS A 135 4.22 -12.58 -10.89
C CYS A 135 3.93 -13.87 -10.11
N PHE A 136 4.04 -13.84 -8.78
CA PHE A 136 3.71 -14.98 -7.93
C PHE A 136 2.23 -15.33 -8.01
N LEU A 137 1.32 -14.35 -7.91
CA LEU A 137 -0.11 -14.58 -8.03
C LEU A 137 -0.50 -15.15 -9.41
N LEU A 138 0.07 -14.60 -10.49
CA LEU A 138 -0.20 -15.07 -11.84
C LEU A 138 0.36 -16.48 -12.06
N GLY A 139 1.59 -16.75 -11.60
CA GLY A 139 2.20 -18.07 -11.69
C GLY A 139 1.44 -19.12 -10.87
N PHE A 140 1.09 -18.79 -9.63
CA PHE A 140 0.31 -19.67 -8.77
C PHE A 140 -1.09 -19.90 -9.34
N GLY A 141 -1.77 -18.85 -9.79
CA GLY A 141 -3.10 -18.93 -10.42
C GLY A 141 -3.09 -19.76 -11.69
N ALA A 142 -2.07 -19.62 -12.55
CA ALA A 142 -1.94 -20.45 -13.75
C ALA A 142 -1.74 -21.93 -13.38
N MET A 143 -0.94 -22.22 -12.35
CA MET A 143 -0.69 -23.59 -11.90
C MET A 143 -1.95 -24.25 -11.31
N THR A 144 -2.69 -23.54 -10.45
CA THR A 144 -3.94 -24.06 -9.86
C THR A 144 -5.00 -24.26 -10.94
N PHE A 145 -5.20 -23.29 -11.83
CA PHE A 145 -6.14 -23.45 -12.94
C PHE A 145 -5.75 -24.58 -13.89
N SER A 146 -4.45 -24.79 -14.13
CA SER A 146 -4.00 -25.93 -14.94
C SER A 146 -4.35 -27.26 -14.30
N GLN A 147 -4.21 -27.39 -12.97
CA GLN A 147 -4.60 -28.62 -12.26
C GLN A 147 -6.12 -28.80 -12.26
N ASP A 148 -6.86 -27.72 -12.03
CA ASP A 148 -8.32 -27.73 -12.00
C ASP A 148 -8.91 -28.09 -13.36
N ALA A 149 -8.43 -27.50 -14.46
CA ALA A 149 -8.85 -27.85 -15.81
C ALA A 149 -8.60 -29.34 -16.12
N ASN A 150 -7.47 -29.87 -15.67
CA ASN A 150 -7.12 -31.29 -15.86
C ASN A 150 -8.10 -32.22 -15.15
N ARG A 151 -8.52 -31.85 -13.93
CA ARG A 151 -9.44 -32.66 -13.12
C ARG A 151 -10.91 -32.47 -13.48
N LEU A 152 -11.32 -31.25 -13.80
CA LEU A 152 -12.72 -30.89 -14.05
C LEU A 152 -13.16 -31.12 -15.49
N VAL A 153 -12.25 -31.04 -16.46
CA VAL A 153 -12.61 -31.13 -17.89
C VAL A 153 -11.98 -32.35 -18.55
N LEU A 154 -10.67 -32.54 -18.40
CA LEU A 154 -9.96 -33.64 -19.07
C LEU A 154 -10.39 -35.01 -18.55
N GLN A 155 -10.45 -35.21 -17.22
CA GLN A 155 -10.89 -36.49 -16.64
C GLN A 155 -12.33 -36.89 -17.04
N PRO A 156 -13.34 -36.00 -17.00
CA PRO A 156 -14.69 -36.36 -17.43
C PRO A 156 -14.78 -36.71 -18.91
N ILE A 157 -14.06 -35.98 -19.78
CA ILE A 157 -14.04 -36.27 -21.22
C ILE A 157 -13.43 -37.66 -21.47
N GLU A 158 -12.31 -37.99 -20.81
CA GLU A 158 -11.66 -39.30 -20.96
C GLU A 158 -12.55 -40.45 -20.48
N ARG A 159 -13.27 -40.27 -19.36
CA ARG A 159 -14.27 -41.23 -18.88
C ARG A 159 -15.46 -41.38 -19.83
N MET A 160 -15.88 -40.30 -20.46
CA MET A 160 -17.00 -40.34 -21.40
C MET A 160 -16.61 -41.05 -22.69
N ILE A 161 -15.42 -40.75 -23.23
CA ILE A 161 -14.89 -41.41 -24.43
C ILE A 161 -14.72 -42.91 -24.19
N SER A 162 -14.15 -43.32 -23.05
CA SER A 162 -13.99 -44.75 -22.73
C SER A 162 -15.32 -45.49 -22.57
N LYS A 163 -16.36 -44.85 -22.01
CA LYS A 163 -17.72 -45.41 -22.00
C LYS A 163 -18.27 -45.55 -23.44
N LEU A 164 -18.07 -44.54 -24.28
CA LEU A 164 -18.58 -44.51 -25.65
C LEU A 164 -17.91 -45.60 -26.52
N ASP A 165 -16.61 -45.84 -26.32
CA ASP A 165 -15.86 -46.91 -26.98
C ASP A 165 -16.35 -48.32 -26.59
N LYS A 166 -16.75 -48.53 -25.33
CA LYS A 166 -17.38 -49.78 -24.89
C LYS A 166 -18.72 -50.01 -25.56
N ILE A 167 -19.58 -48.99 -25.57
CA ILE A 167 -20.91 -49.05 -26.23
C ILE A 167 -20.76 -49.35 -27.73
N ARG A 168 -19.75 -48.76 -28.38
CA ARG A 168 -19.43 -49.05 -29.79
C ARG A 168 -19.03 -50.50 -30.05
N LYS A 169 -18.31 -51.13 -29.11
CA LYS A 169 -17.86 -52.52 -29.23
C LYS A 169 -18.95 -53.52 -28.89
N ASN A 170 -19.84 -53.18 -27.95
CA ASN A 170 -20.96 -54.02 -27.56
C ASN A 170 -22.18 -53.14 -27.16
N PRO A 171 -23.21 -53.03 -28.02
CA PRO A 171 -24.36 -52.18 -27.74
C PRO A 171 -25.21 -52.67 -26.55
N LEU A 172 -25.11 -53.94 -26.16
CA LEU A 172 -25.77 -54.47 -24.95
C LEU A 172 -25.09 -54.03 -23.65
N GLU A 173 -23.82 -53.62 -23.71
CA GLU A 173 -23.06 -53.16 -22.53
C GLU A 173 -23.56 -51.79 -22.02
N ALA A 174 -24.29 -51.04 -22.85
CA ALA A 174 -24.95 -49.80 -22.46
C ALA A 174 -26.01 -50.00 -21.37
N MET A 175 -26.75 -51.11 -21.42
CA MET A 175 -27.79 -51.43 -20.44
C MET A 175 -27.17 -51.79 -19.08
N THR A 176 -26.08 -52.57 -19.09
CA THR A 176 -25.34 -52.92 -17.87
C THR A 176 -24.63 -51.73 -17.24
N ILE A 177 -24.13 -50.79 -18.04
CA ILE A 177 -23.53 -49.54 -17.50
C ILE A 177 -24.57 -48.69 -16.77
N GLY A 178 -25.80 -48.61 -17.30
CA GLY A 178 -26.90 -47.89 -16.64
C GLY A 178 -27.31 -48.51 -15.30
N ASP A 179 -27.43 -49.84 -15.26
CA ASP A 179 -27.79 -50.58 -14.04
C ASP A 179 -26.68 -50.50 -12.97
N GLU A 180 -25.40 -50.62 -13.36
CA GLU A 180 -24.28 -50.47 -12.42
C GLU A 180 -24.21 -49.06 -11.83
N GLU A 181 -24.47 -48.03 -12.64
CA GLU A 181 -24.42 -46.64 -12.21
C GLU A 181 -25.56 -46.32 -11.22
N HIS A 182 -26.76 -46.84 -11.49
CA HIS A 182 -27.90 -46.72 -10.58
C HIS A 182 -27.64 -47.42 -9.24
N HIS A 183 -27.13 -48.66 -9.27
CA HIS A 183 -26.83 -49.39 -8.03
C HIS A 183 -25.74 -48.70 -7.20
N ARG A 184 -24.74 -48.13 -7.86
CA ARG A 184 -23.65 -47.40 -7.19
C ARG A 184 -24.15 -46.11 -6.53
N GLU A 185 -25.14 -45.43 -7.11
CA GLU A 185 -25.78 -44.27 -6.50
C GLU A 185 -26.59 -44.64 -5.26
N GLU A 186 -27.34 -45.74 -5.31
CA GLU A 186 -28.10 -46.23 -4.16
C GLU A 186 -27.20 -46.56 -2.97
N VAL A 187 -26.09 -47.26 -3.21
CA VAL A 187 -25.10 -47.59 -2.16
C VAL A 187 -24.46 -46.33 -1.57
N ARG A 188 -24.20 -45.30 -2.39
CA ARG A 188 -23.68 -44.01 -1.91
C ARG A 188 -24.71 -43.24 -1.08
N ALA A 189 -25.96 -43.19 -1.52
CA ALA A 189 -27.05 -42.55 -0.80
C ALA A 189 -27.26 -43.22 0.57
N PHE A 190 -27.24 -44.55 0.60
CA PHE A 190 -27.36 -45.32 1.84
C PHE A 190 -26.21 -45.04 2.81
N ARG A 191 -24.95 -45.02 2.32
CA ARG A 191 -23.78 -44.67 3.14
C ARG A 191 -23.85 -43.25 3.70
N LYS A 192 -24.28 -42.28 2.89
CA LYS A 192 -24.41 -40.89 3.33
C LYS A 192 -25.50 -40.72 4.39
N ASN A 193 -26.63 -41.41 4.25
CA ASN A 193 -27.69 -41.40 5.26
C ASN A 193 -27.24 -42.07 6.56
N LYS A 194 -26.47 -43.16 6.48
CA LYS A 194 -25.91 -43.82 7.67
C LYS A 194 -24.94 -42.90 8.42
N SER A 195 -24.02 -42.22 7.74
CA SER A 195 -23.08 -41.30 8.41
C SER A 195 -23.80 -40.12 9.06
N LEU A 196 -24.81 -39.55 8.40
CA LEU A 196 -25.64 -38.47 8.96
C LEU A 196 -26.41 -38.91 10.22
N ALA A 197 -26.91 -40.15 10.23
CA ALA A 197 -27.59 -40.70 11.40
C ALA A 197 -26.63 -40.95 12.58
N GLU A 198 -25.41 -41.44 12.30
CA GLU A 198 -24.37 -41.65 13.32
C GLU A 198 -23.87 -40.32 13.92
N ASP A 199 -23.72 -39.27 13.10
CA ASP A 199 -23.32 -37.94 13.57
C ASP A 199 -24.42 -37.29 14.45
N ALA A 200 -25.68 -37.42 14.06
CA ALA A 200 -26.81 -36.93 14.85
C ALA A 200 -26.93 -37.65 16.22
N ALA A 201 -26.66 -38.95 16.26
CA ALA A 201 -26.67 -39.74 17.50
C ALA A 201 -25.59 -39.26 18.49
N ARG A 202 -24.36 -39.01 18.02
CA ARG A 202 -23.28 -38.45 18.86
C ARG A 202 -23.63 -37.08 19.43
N GLU A 203 -24.31 -36.25 18.65
CA GLU A 203 -24.73 -34.92 19.10
C GLU A 203 -25.78 -35.00 20.23
N THR A 204 -26.70 -35.97 20.17
CA THR A 204 -27.71 -36.19 21.22
C THR A 204 -27.12 -36.77 22.52
N GLU A 205 -26.14 -37.67 22.46
CA GLU A 205 -25.43 -38.18 23.65
C GLU A 205 -24.66 -37.06 24.36
N THR A 206 -24.00 -36.19 23.60
CA THR A 206 -23.21 -35.08 24.15
C THR A 206 -24.09 -34.04 24.86
N LYS A 207 -25.33 -33.82 24.41
CA LYS A 207 -26.29 -32.93 25.08
C LYS A 207 -26.87 -33.58 26.34
N ARG A 208 -27.04 -34.91 26.37
CA ARG A 208 -27.57 -35.66 27.51
C ARG A 208 -26.57 -35.78 28.67
N SER A 209 -25.26 -35.67 28.42
CA SER A 209 -24.24 -35.69 29.47
C SER A 209 -23.96 -34.31 30.10
N ARG A 210 -24.60 -33.24 29.63
CA ARG A 210 -24.43 -31.86 30.13
C ARG A 210 -25.61 -31.36 30.96
N LEU A 211 -26.66 -32.18 31.11
CA LEU A 211 -27.80 -31.98 32.01
C LEU A 211 -27.65 -32.91 33.22
#